data_AF-W7DM60-F1
#
_entry.id   AF-W7DM60-F1
#
_cell.length_a   1.000
_cell.length_b   1.000
_cell.length_c   1.000
_cell.angle_alpha   90.00
_cell.angle_beta   90.00
_cell.angle_gamma   90.00
#
_symmetry.space_group_name_H-M   'P 1'
#
loop_
_entity.id
_entity.type
_entity.pdbx_description
1 polymer ?
#
loop_
_entity_poly.entity_id
_entity_poly.type
_entity_poly.pdbx_seq_one_letter_code
_entity_poly.pdbx_strand_id
1 'polypeptide(L)'
;MEKQPPTSQQYINTAFQNPEFVQQLWCEEDKISTILSHAVKECSVNENNSPLSICCDYLIDYVCVYLVKKPSDFIYIFASFDQAKDKITFMNLYFQNYLTHNTVTYALLKNITLINEIGEYQYWIEYPLKFRATKLIQNASQGSLTITALFPTELDLPEEMKDYLLSWAFVENKLAETDIEYFRTHYARSYEMLKQAKQNNK
;
A
#
# COMPACT_ATOMS: atom_id res chain seq x y z
N MET A 1 5.63 13.93 -43.28
CA MET A 1 5.95 12.73 -42.48
C MET A 1 5.32 12.93 -41.12
N GLU A 2 4.20 12.27 -40.84
CA GLU A 2 3.71 12.19 -39.46
C GLU A 2 4.75 11.44 -38.64
N LYS A 3 5.29 12.08 -37.60
CA LYS A 3 6.14 11.38 -36.63
C LYS A 3 5.24 10.38 -35.93
N GLN A 4 5.59 9.09 -35.99
CA GLN A 4 4.94 8.09 -35.14
C GLN A 4 5.04 8.54 -33.68
N PRO A 5 3.96 8.36 -32.89
CA PRO A 5 4.00 8.70 -31.48
C PRO A 5 5.10 7.89 -30.78
N PRO A 6 5.79 8.45 -29.77
CA PRO A 6 6.83 7.74 -29.05
C PRO A 6 6.30 6.45 -28.41
N THR A 7 7.14 5.42 -28.32
CA THR A 7 6.80 4.18 -27.59
C THR A 7 6.86 4.41 -26.07
N SER A 8 6.22 3.55 -25.27
CA SER A 8 6.31 3.60 -23.79
C SER A 8 7.77 3.63 -23.32
N GLN A 9 8.65 2.89 -24.00
CA GLN A 9 10.08 2.90 -23.69
C GLN A 9 10.75 4.27 -23.91
N GLN A 10 10.40 4.95 -25.01
CA GLN A 10 10.94 6.26 -25.32
C GLN A 10 10.46 7.30 -24.29
N TYR A 11 9.21 7.19 -23.83
CA TYR A 11 8.70 7.99 -22.73
C TYR A 11 9.45 7.74 -21.42
N ILE A 12 9.67 6.48 -21.03
CA ILE A 12 10.41 6.10 -19.83
C ILE A 12 11.85 6.65 -19.86
N ASN A 13 12.55 6.50 -20.98
CA ASN A 13 13.91 7.02 -21.13
C ASN A 13 13.95 8.56 -21.03
N THR A 14 12.93 9.23 -21.59
CA THR A 14 12.81 10.70 -21.52
C THR A 14 12.51 11.16 -20.09
N ALA A 15 11.62 10.44 -19.38
CA ALA A 15 11.31 10.67 -17.97
C ALA A 15 12.55 10.56 -17.08
N PHE A 16 13.43 9.57 -17.34
CA PHE A 16 14.69 9.40 -16.62
C PHE A 16 15.66 10.59 -16.80
N GLN A 17 15.66 11.20 -17.99
CA GLN A 17 16.54 12.34 -18.31
C GLN A 17 15.93 13.68 -17.90
N ASN A 18 14.60 13.78 -17.80
CA ASN A 18 13.88 15.01 -17.52
C ASN A 18 12.73 14.77 -16.52
N PRO A 19 12.94 15.04 -15.22
CA PRO A 19 11.90 14.87 -14.20
C PRO A 19 10.65 15.73 -14.43
N GLU A 20 10.77 16.92 -15.02
CA GLU A 20 9.62 17.80 -15.32
C GLU A 20 8.69 17.16 -16.35
N PHE A 21 9.23 16.32 -17.23
CA PHE A 21 8.45 15.59 -18.21
C PHE A 21 7.48 14.60 -17.56
N VAL A 22 7.86 13.99 -16.41
CA VAL A 22 6.99 13.07 -15.69
C VAL A 22 5.76 13.80 -15.14
N GLN A 23 5.93 15.05 -14.68
CA GLN A 23 4.81 15.88 -14.24
C GLN A 23 3.87 16.24 -15.40
N GLN A 24 4.42 16.51 -16.59
CA GLN A 24 3.59 16.77 -17.78
C GLN A 24 2.82 15.51 -18.19
N LEU A 25 3.48 14.36 -18.19
CA LEU A 25 2.84 13.06 -18.47
C LEU A 25 1.72 12.74 -17.48
N TRP A 26 1.86 13.14 -16.21
CA TRP A 26 0.84 12.93 -15.19
C TRP A 26 -0.49 13.60 -15.53
N CYS A 27 -0.45 14.73 -16.24
CA CYS A 27 -1.65 15.42 -16.73
C CYS A 27 -2.33 14.71 -17.92
N GLU A 28 -1.67 13.72 -18.50
CA GLU A 28 -2.19 12.91 -19.62
C GLU A 28 -2.54 11.50 -19.11
N GLU A 29 -3.64 11.38 -18.38
CA GLU A 29 -4.06 10.20 -17.61
C GLU A 29 -3.93 8.87 -18.39
N ASP A 30 -4.46 8.81 -19.62
CA ASP A 30 -4.39 7.61 -20.47
C ASP A 30 -2.95 7.23 -20.82
N LYS A 31 -2.09 8.23 -21.10
CA LYS A 31 -0.70 8.00 -21.47
C LYS A 31 0.09 7.51 -20.28
N ILE A 32 -0.02 8.18 -19.13
CA ILE A 32 0.74 7.77 -17.95
C ILE A 32 0.31 6.38 -17.47
N SER A 33 -0.98 6.05 -17.54
CA SER A 33 -1.48 4.72 -17.20
C SER A 33 -0.84 3.64 -18.10
N THR A 34 -0.80 3.88 -19.41
CA THR A 34 -0.18 2.96 -20.39
C THR A 34 1.33 2.81 -20.15
N ILE A 35 2.04 3.91 -19.96
CA ILE A 35 3.49 3.92 -19.74
C ILE A 35 3.84 3.20 -18.42
N LEU A 36 3.06 3.45 -17.37
CA LEU A 36 3.29 2.86 -16.05
C LEU A 36 2.97 1.37 -16.04
N SER A 37 1.91 0.94 -16.73
CA SER A 37 1.63 -0.50 -16.95
C SER A 37 2.82 -1.20 -17.62
N HIS A 38 3.43 -0.57 -18.63
CA HIS A 38 4.62 -1.09 -19.27
C HIS A 38 5.81 -1.16 -18.31
N ALA A 39 6.08 -0.11 -17.54
CA ALA A 39 7.17 -0.08 -16.57
C ALA A 39 7.02 -1.20 -15.52
N VAL A 40 5.81 -1.40 -14.99
CA VAL A 40 5.53 -2.45 -14.00
C VAL A 40 5.74 -3.84 -14.58
N LYS A 41 5.33 -4.08 -15.83
CA LYS A 41 5.57 -5.36 -16.53
C LYS A 41 7.06 -5.63 -16.68
N GLU A 42 7.85 -4.64 -17.07
CA GLU A 42 9.32 -4.80 -17.20
C GLU A 42 10.00 -5.11 -15.86
N CYS A 43 9.57 -4.48 -14.77
CA CYS A 43 10.07 -4.80 -13.41
C CYS A 43 9.71 -6.23 -12.97
N SER A 44 8.65 -6.83 -13.52
CA SER A 44 8.22 -8.20 -13.17
C SER A 44 8.96 -9.31 -13.92
N VAL A 45 9.65 -8.99 -15.03
CA VAL A 45 10.19 -9.98 -15.98
C VAL A 45 11.73 -9.99 -16.03
N ASN A 46 12.39 -8.85 -15.78
CA ASN A 46 13.81 -8.69 -16.06
C ASN A 46 14.74 -8.93 -14.85
N GLU A 47 15.98 -9.36 -15.13
CA GLU A 47 17.04 -9.45 -14.13
C GLU A 47 17.33 -8.08 -13.48
N ASN A 48 17.49 -8.08 -12.16
CA ASN A 48 17.84 -6.90 -11.38
C ASN A 48 19.10 -6.24 -11.99
N ASN A 49 18.99 -4.96 -12.35
CA ASN A 49 20.05 -4.03 -12.81
C ASN A 49 20.30 -3.91 -14.34
N SER A 50 19.37 -4.29 -15.21
CA SER A 50 19.47 -3.85 -16.61
C SER A 50 19.28 -2.31 -16.71
N PRO A 51 19.88 -1.62 -17.70
CA PRO A 51 19.64 -0.18 -17.89
C PRO A 51 18.16 0.16 -18.05
N LEU A 52 17.40 -0.77 -18.64
CA LEU A 52 15.95 -0.68 -18.80
C LEU A 52 15.23 -0.73 -17.44
N SER A 53 15.56 -1.70 -16.59
CA SER A 53 14.93 -1.83 -15.28
C SER A 53 15.19 -0.59 -14.43
N ILE A 54 16.40 -0.03 -14.46
CA ILE A 54 16.75 1.21 -13.74
C ILE A 54 15.84 2.38 -14.16
N CYS A 55 15.55 2.52 -15.45
CA CYS A 55 14.67 3.60 -15.93
C CYS A 55 13.20 3.36 -15.52
N CYS A 56 12.75 2.10 -15.51
CA CYS A 56 11.41 1.74 -15.06
C CYS A 56 11.24 1.97 -13.56
N ASP A 57 12.21 1.52 -12.75
CA ASP A 57 12.24 1.72 -11.30
C ASP A 57 12.19 3.22 -10.97
N TYR A 58 13.02 4.04 -11.64
CA TYR A 58 12.99 5.49 -11.47
C TYR A 58 11.62 6.10 -11.74
N LEU A 59 10.96 5.71 -12.84
CA LEU A 59 9.63 6.24 -13.16
C LEU A 59 8.61 5.84 -12.09
N ILE A 60 8.61 4.57 -11.68
CA ILE A 60 7.69 4.06 -10.66
C ILE A 60 7.92 4.77 -9.32
N ASP A 61 9.17 4.90 -8.89
CA ASP A 61 9.55 5.62 -7.68
C ASP A 61 9.09 7.07 -7.75
N TYR A 62 9.33 7.75 -8.88
CA TYR A 62 8.90 9.13 -9.06
C TYR A 62 7.39 9.27 -8.94
N VAL A 63 6.62 8.39 -9.58
CA VAL A 63 5.15 8.39 -9.49
C VAL A 63 4.70 8.15 -8.05
N CYS A 64 5.24 7.12 -7.39
CA CYS A 64 4.87 6.73 -6.03
C CYS A 64 5.14 7.85 -5.01
N VAL A 65 6.30 8.50 -5.12
CA VAL A 65 6.74 9.53 -4.15
C VAL A 65 6.11 10.89 -4.44
N TYR A 66 6.13 11.31 -5.71
CA TYR A 66 5.86 12.70 -6.08
C TYR A 66 4.49 12.93 -6.70
N LEU A 67 3.82 11.93 -7.25
CA LEU A 67 2.61 12.14 -8.04
C LEU A 67 1.35 11.55 -7.38
N VAL A 68 1.43 10.39 -6.75
CA VAL A 68 0.31 9.83 -5.98
C VAL A 68 0.16 10.59 -4.66
N LYS A 69 -0.88 11.43 -4.56
CA LYS A 69 -1.17 12.32 -3.43
C LYS A 69 -2.52 12.09 -2.78
N LYS A 70 -3.41 11.33 -3.40
CA LYS A 70 -4.74 10.98 -2.88
C LYS A 70 -5.20 9.62 -3.42
N PRO A 71 -6.13 8.92 -2.75
CA PRO A 71 -6.58 7.61 -3.20
C PRO A 71 -7.17 7.59 -4.62
N SER A 72 -7.83 8.68 -5.06
CA SER A 72 -8.37 8.75 -6.43
C SER A 72 -7.30 8.65 -7.51
N ASP A 73 -6.03 8.91 -7.18
CA ASP A 73 -4.94 8.83 -8.16
C ASP A 73 -4.70 7.41 -8.65
N PHE A 74 -5.02 6.41 -7.83
CA PHE A 74 -4.96 5.00 -8.22
C PHE A 74 -5.98 4.64 -9.31
N ILE A 75 -7.10 5.36 -9.41
CA ILE A 75 -8.19 5.04 -10.35
C ILE A 75 -7.68 5.16 -11.80
N TYR A 76 -7.07 6.30 -12.15
CA TYR A 76 -6.55 6.48 -13.51
C TYR A 76 -5.21 5.78 -13.72
N ILE A 77 -4.36 5.61 -12.68
CA ILE A 77 -3.16 4.76 -12.80
C ILE A 77 -3.56 3.37 -13.29
N PHE A 78 -4.58 2.77 -12.68
CA PHE A 78 -5.00 1.40 -12.97
C PHE A 78 -5.94 1.28 -14.17
N ALA A 79 -6.29 2.37 -14.86
CA ALA A 79 -7.20 2.34 -16.01
C ALA A 79 -6.68 1.42 -17.15
N SER A 80 -5.36 1.38 -17.37
CA SER A 80 -4.70 0.55 -18.41
C SER A 80 -4.04 -0.72 -17.86
N PHE A 81 -4.31 -1.11 -16.60
CA PHE A 81 -3.76 -2.32 -16.00
C PHE A 81 -4.68 -3.51 -16.27
N ASP A 82 -4.38 -4.25 -17.35
CA ASP A 82 -5.20 -5.39 -17.80
C ASP A 82 -5.16 -6.60 -16.85
N GLN A 83 -4.05 -6.79 -16.13
CA GLN A 83 -3.81 -7.99 -15.32
C GLN A 83 -3.76 -7.65 -13.83
N ALA A 84 -4.46 -8.44 -13.01
CA ALA A 84 -4.46 -8.27 -11.55
C ALA A 84 -3.04 -8.33 -10.96
N LYS A 85 -2.17 -9.20 -11.49
CA LYS A 85 -0.77 -9.32 -11.06
C LYS A 85 0.01 -8.00 -11.20
N ASP A 86 -0.30 -7.19 -12.22
CA ASP A 86 0.41 -5.93 -12.47
C ASP A 86 -0.04 -4.90 -11.43
N LYS A 87 -1.34 -4.89 -11.08
CA LYS A 87 -1.86 -4.05 -9.99
C LYS A 87 -1.23 -4.43 -8.65
N ILE A 88 -1.15 -5.72 -8.33
CA ILE A 88 -0.48 -6.23 -7.12
C ILE A 88 0.98 -5.78 -7.09
N THR A 89 1.70 -5.94 -8.19
CA THR A 89 3.11 -5.54 -8.31
C THR A 89 3.28 -4.05 -8.04
N PHE A 90 2.46 -3.21 -8.68
CA PHE A 90 2.51 -1.76 -8.44
C PHE A 90 2.17 -1.39 -7.00
N MET A 91 1.14 -2.01 -6.39
CA MET A 91 0.78 -1.75 -5.00
C MET A 91 1.90 -2.14 -4.03
N ASN A 92 2.58 -3.25 -4.30
CA ASN A 92 3.75 -3.67 -3.53
C ASN A 92 4.91 -2.68 -3.69
N LEU A 93 5.23 -2.24 -4.90
CA LEU A 93 6.27 -1.24 -5.16
C LEU A 93 5.94 0.11 -4.50
N TYR A 94 4.68 0.54 -4.58
CA TYR A 94 4.19 1.75 -3.93
C TYR A 94 4.46 1.71 -2.42
N PHE A 95 4.05 0.63 -1.75
CA PHE A 95 4.20 0.52 -0.30
C PHE A 95 5.61 0.15 0.18
N GLN A 96 6.40 -0.56 -0.63
CA GLN A 96 7.82 -0.79 -0.35
C GLN A 96 8.64 0.49 -0.40
N ASN A 97 8.22 1.47 -1.21
CA ASN A 97 8.73 2.83 -1.12
C ASN A 97 8.32 3.41 0.24
N TYR A 98 9.23 3.34 1.23
CA TYR A 98 9.06 3.87 2.59
C TYR A 98 8.76 5.38 2.68
N LEU A 99 8.60 6.04 1.53
CA LEU A 99 8.26 7.44 1.33
C LEU A 99 6.76 7.67 1.05
N THR A 100 5.91 6.65 1.19
CA THR A 100 4.45 6.79 1.06
C THR A 100 3.88 7.77 2.09
N HIS A 101 2.94 8.61 1.63
CA HIS A 101 2.30 9.60 2.48
C HIS A 101 1.29 8.94 3.42
N ASN A 102 1.47 9.11 4.74
CA ASN A 102 0.55 8.61 5.77
C ASN A 102 -0.92 8.92 5.44
N THR A 103 -1.19 10.15 4.99
CA THR A 103 -2.54 10.61 4.65
C THR A 103 -3.17 9.78 3.53
N VAL A 104 -2.39 9.41 2.51
CA VAL A 104 -2.84 8.58 1.40
C VAL A 104 -3.11 7.16 1.87
N THR A 105 -2.17 6.54 2.60
CA THR A 105 -2.36 5.18 3.14
C THR A 105 -3.60 5.10 4.03
N TYR A 106 -3.81 6.08 4.89
CA TYR A 106 -4.97 6.14 5.78
C TYR A 106 -6.27 6.31 5.00
N ALA A 107 -6.28 7.19 4.00
CA ALA A 107 -7.46 7.44 3.19
C ALA A 107 -7.80 6.23 2.29
N LEU A 108 -6.77 5.55 1.74
CA LEU A 108 -6.94 4.31 0.98
C LEU A 108 -7.58 3.22 1.85
N LEU A 109 -7.03 2.97 3.05
CA LEU A 109 -7.54 1.96 3.99
C LEU A 109 -8.92 2.26 4.56
N LYS A 110 -9.50 3.43 4.27
CA LYS A 110 -10.90 3.78 4.57
C LYS A 110 -11.82 3.66 3.35
N ASN A 111 -11.26 3.51 2.15
CA ASN A 111 -12.02 3.45 0.91
C ASN A 111 -12.14 1.99 0.44
N ILE A 112 -13.08 1.26 1.05
CA ILE A 112 -13.33 -0.16 0.76
C ILE A 112 -13.65 -0.40 -0.71
N THR A 113 -14.43 0.49 -1.32
CA THR A 113 -14.77 0.42 -2.75
C THR A 113 -13.52 0.41 -3.62
N LEU A 114 -12.61 1.36 -3.39
CA LEU A 114 -11.36 1.43 -4.16
C LEU A 114 -10.45 0.21 -3.92
N ILE A 115 -10.35 -0.28 -2.69
CA ILE A 115 -9.58 -1.49 -2.39
C ILE A 115 -10.12 -2.68 -3.20
N ASN A 116 -11.44 -2.82 -3.29
CA ASN A 116 -12.08 -3.86 -4.09
C ASN A 116 -11.89 -3.66 -5.59
N GLU A 117 -11.86 -2.43 -6.10
CA GLU A 117 -11.57 -2.11 -7.51
C GLU A 117 -10.11 -2.41 -7.90
N ILE A 118 -9.17 -2.16 -7.00
CA ILE A 118 -7.77 -2.58 -7.16
C ILE A 118 -7.70 -4.11 -7.21
N GLY A 119 -8.44 -4.76 -6.31
CA GLY A 119 -8.58 -6.21 -6.24
C GLY A 119 -7.40 -6.90 -5.58
N GLU A 120 -7.56 -8.21 -5.33
CA GLU A 120 -6.50 -9.11 -4.85
C GLU A 120 -5.75 -8.56 -3.62
N TYR A 121 -6.46 -7.86 -2.73
CA TYR A 121 -5.89 -7.10 -1.62
C TYR A 121 -5.11 -7.97 -0.64
N GLN A 122 -5.45 -9.25 -0.52
CA GLN A 122 -4.73 -10.21 0.29
C GLN A 122 -3.23 -10.33 -0.06
N TYR A 123 -2.82 -9.91 -1.26
CA TYR A 123 -1.42 -9.95 -1.70
C TYR A 123 -0.63 -8.65 -1.51
N TRP A 124 -1.27 -7.55 -1.12
CA TRP A 124 -0.59 -6.25 -0.98
C TRP A 124 -1.01 -5.42 0.24
N ILE A 125 -2.14 -5.73 0.89
CA ILE A 125 -2.68 -4.92 1.99
C ILE A 125 -1.92 -5.07 3.31
N GLU A 126 -1.03 -6.07 3.41
CA GLU A 126 -0.35 -6.39 4.66
C GLU A 126 0.44 -5.19 5.21
N TYR A 127 1.34 -4.67 4.36
CA TYR A 127 2.21 -3.56 4.71
C TYR A 127 1.45 -2.26 5.06
N PRO A 128 0.52 -1.75 4.23
CA PRO A 128 -0.17 -0.49 4.55
C PRO A 128 -0.93 -0.55 5.87
N LEU A 129 -1.51 -1.70 6.24
CA LEU A 129 -2.15 -1.88 7.54
C LEU A 129 -1.15 -1.83 8.69
N LYS A 130 0.00 -2.53 8.58
CA LYS A 130 1.07 -2.45 9.59
C LYS A 130 1.60 -1.02 9.75
N PHE A 131 1.79 -0.33 8.62
CA PHE A 131 2.23 1.06 8.59
C PHE A 131 1.23 2.00 9.28
N ARG A 132 -0.06 1.89 8.95
CA ARG A 132 -1.13 2.64 9.63
C ARG A 132 -1.18 2.33 11.12
N ALA A 133 -1.15 1.05 11.49
CA ALA A 133 -1.22 0.58 12.87
C ALA A 133 -0.07 1.13 13.72
N THR A 134 1.16 1.17 13.19
CA THR A 134 2.33 1.76 13.85
C THR A 134 2.02 3.15 14.40
N LYS A 135 1.49 4.03 13.54
CA LYS A 135 1.17 5.41 13.91
C LYS A 135 -0.05 5.52 14.81
N LEU A 136 -1.08 4.70 14.61
CA LEU A 136 -2.25 4.68 15.47
C LEU A 136 -1.88 4.27 16.91
N ILE A 137 -1.13 3.18 17.06
CA ILE A 137 -0.74 2.63 18.36
C ILE A 137 0.20 3.59 19.09
N GLN A 138 1.18 4.18 18.40
CA GLN A 138 2.10 5.15 19.00
C GLN A 138 1.38 6.39 19.56
N ASN A 139 0.37 6.90 18.85
CA ASN A 139 -0.29 8.15 19.19
C ASN A 139 -1.55 8.00 20.05
N ALA A 140 -2.11 6.80 20.14
CA ALA A 140 -3.32 6.56 20.90
C ALA A 140 -3.12 6.75 22.41
N SER A 141 -4.14 7.27 23.09
CA SER A 141 -4.22 7.19 24.54
C SER A 141 -4.46 5.74 24.98
N GLN A 142 -4.14 5.45 26.24
CA GLN A 142 -4.36 4.12 26.81
C GLN A 142 -5.84 3.71 26.69
N GLY A 143 -6.09 2.48 26.23
CA GLY A 143 -7.44 1.91 26.13
C GLY A 143 -8.39 2.62 25.15
N SER A 144 -7.88 3.30 24.13
CA SER A 144 -8.71 4.11 23.22
C SER A 144 -8.85 3.53 21.80
N LEU A 145 -7.98 2.61 21.38
CA LEU A 145 -8.04 2.05 20.03
C LEU A 145 -9.08 0.95 19.93
N THR A 146 -9.98 1.11 18.97
CA THR A 146 -10.97 0.10 18.62
C THR A 146 -10.49 -0.78 17.46
N ILE A 147 -11.11 -1.96 17.31
CA ILE A 147 -10.89 -2.89 16.19
C ILE A 147 -11.08 -2.19 14.85
N THR A 148 -12.20 -1.47 14.69
CA THR A 148 -12.53 -0.72 13.47
C THR A 148 -11.54 0.41 13.16
N ALA A 149 -10.81 0.90 14.18
CA ALA A 149 -9.74 1.88 13.98
C ALA A 149 -8.45 1.20 13.48
N LEU A 150 -8.16 -0.02 13.93
CA LEU A 150 -6.94 -0.77 13.60
C LEU A 150 -6.96 -1.32 12.17
N PHE A 151 -8.09 -1.86 11.72
CA PHE A 151 -8.25 -2.41 10.38
C PHE A 151 -9.70 -2.30 9.86
N PRO A 152 -9.91 -2.27 8.54
CA PRO A 152 -11.25 -2.26 7.94
C PRO A 152 -11.93 -3.62 8.16
N THR A 153 -12.96 -3.66 9.00
CA THR A 153 -13.68 -4.90 9.35
C THR A 153 -14.56 -5.44 8.22
N GLU A 154 -14.84 -4.61 7.22
CA GLU A 154 -15.59 -4.96 6.01
C GLU A 154 -14.79 -5.81 5.03
N LEU A 155 -13.46 -5.83 5.17
CA LEU A 155 -12.60 -6.69 4.37
C LEU A 155 -12.40 -8.03 5.06
N ASP A 156 -12.46 -9.10 4.27
CA ASP A 156 -12.06 -10.43 4.73
C ASP A 156 -10.52 -10.51 4.74
N LEU A 157 -9.92 -9.98 5.82
CA LEU A 157 -8.48 -10.01 6.05
C LEU A 157 -8.05 -11.35 6.67
N PRO A 158 -6.83 -11.84 6.38
CA PRO A 158 -6.29 -13.04 7.03
C PRO A 158 -6.34 -12.96 8.56
N GLU A 159 -6.71 -14.06 9.21
CA GLU A 159 -6.87 -14.12 10.67
C GLU A 159 -5.55 -13.85 11.41
N GLU A 160 -4.43 -14.30 10.86
CA GLU A 160 -3.09 -14.05 11.40
C GLU A 160 -2.76 -12.56 11.43
N MET A 161 -3.29 -11.81 10.46
CA MET A 161 -3.09 -10.37 10.38
C MET A 161 -3.93 -9.63 11.42
N LYS A 162 -5.20 -10.03 11.58
CA LYS A 162 -6.08 -9.49 12.62
C LYS A 162 -5.50 -9.77 14.01
N ASP A 163 -5.07 -11.01 14.26
CA ASP A 163 -4.40 -11.40 15.51
C ASP A 163 -3.16 -10.55 15.77
N TYR A 164 -2.27 -10.40 14.78
CA TYR A 164 -1.06 -9.59 14.92
C TYR A 164 -1.35 -8.14 15.33
N LEU A 165 -2.31 -7.48 14.67
CA LEU A 165 -2.64 -6.08 14.95
C LEU A 165 -3.28 -5.90 16.33
N LEU A 166 -4.17 -6.81 16.72
CA LEU A 166 -4.80 -6.80 18.05
C LEU A 166 -3.80 -7.10 19.16
N SER A 167 -2.96 -8.11 18.95
CA SER A 167 -1.86 -8.49 19.82
C SER A 167 -0.95 -7.29 20.10
N TRP A 168 -0.55 -6.56 19.06
CA TRP A 168 0.29 -5.36 19.20
C TRP A 168 -0.41 -4.26 20.01
N ALA A 169 -1.63 -3.88 19.64
CA ALA A 169 -2.38 -2.85 20.36
C ALA A 169 -2.64 -3.24 21.82
N PHE A 170 -2.86 -4.53 22.11
CA PHE A 170 -3.02 -5.04 23.46
C PHE A 170 -1.73 -4.93 24.27
N VAL A 171 -0.58 -5.34 23.73
CA VAL A 171 0.73 -5.26 24.39
C VAL A 171 1.03 -3.82 24.82
N GLU A 172 0.78 -2.86 23.93
CA GLU A 172 1.01 -1.43 24.14
C GLU A 172 -0.05 -0.75 25.03
N ASN A 173 -0.99 -1.52 25.61
CA ASN A 173 -2.13 -1.04 26.42
C ASN A 173 -3.04 -0.05 25.67
N LYS A 174 -3.08 -0.11 24.34
CA LYS A 174 -3.87 0.83 23.52
C LYS A 174 -5.25 0.30 23.17
N LEU A 175 -5.42 -1.01 23.11
CA LEU A 175 -6.70 -1.65 22.77
C LEU A 175 -7.79 -1.30 23.80
N ALA A 176 -8.97 -0.89 23.32
CA ALA A 176 -10.12 -0.54 24.13
C ALA A 176 -10.66 -1.75 24.91
N GLU A 177 -11.18 -1.52 26.10
CA GLU A 177 -11.62 -2.59 27.01
C GLU A 177 -12.72 -3.47 26.41
N THR A 178 -13.66 -2.86 25.67
CA THR A 178 -14.71 -3.58 24.92
C THR A 178 -14.15 -4.55 23.89
N ASP A 179 -12.98 -4.21 23.34
CA ASP A 179 -12.36 -4.93 22.22
C ASP A 179 -11.29 -5.93 22.71
N ILE A 180 -10.84 -5.79 23.96
CA ILE A 180 -10.07 -6.84 24.65
C ILE A 180 -10.91 -8.12 24.78
N GLU A 181 -12.21 -7.99 25.07
CA GLU A 181 -13.10 -9.15 25.16
C GLU A 181 -13.23 -9.88 23.82
N TYR A 182 -13.35 -9.11 22.73
CA TYR A 182 -13.33 -9.66 21.38
C TYR A 182 -12.01 -10.40 21.10
N PHE A 183 -10.87 -9.78 21.40
CA PHE A 183 -9.54 -10.37 21.21
C PHE A 183 -9.39 -11.68 22.01
N ARG A 184 -9.83 -11.69 23.27
CA ARG A 184 -9.84 -12.88 24.12
C ARG A 184 -10.68 -14.01 23.53
N THR A 185 -11.84 -13.69 22.97
CA THR A 185 -12.78 -14.69 22.46
C THR A 185 -12.30 -15.32 21.15
N HIS A 186 -11.78 -14.50 20.23
CA HIS A 186 -11.43 -14.95 18.87
C HIS A 186 -9.97 -15.40 18.72
N TYR A 187 -9.07 -14.89 19.58
CA TYR A 187 -7.63 -15.19 19.53
C TYR A 187 -7.10 -15.57 20.92
N ALA A 188 -7.83 -16.46 21.61
CA ALA A 188 -7.59 -16.83 23.01
C ALA A 188 -6.14 -17.24 23.31
N ARG A 189 -5.49 -17.98 22.40
CA ARG A 189 -4.10 -18.41 22.57
C ARG A 189 -3.15 -17.21 22.67
N SER A 190 -3.22 -16.30 21.70
CA SER A 190 -2.37 -15.10 21.64
C SER A 190 -2.66 -14.18 22.82
N TYR A 191 -3.93 -14.00 23.18
CA TYR A 191 -4.34 -13.24 24.37
C TYR A 191 -3.71 -13.78 25.66
N GLU A 192 -3.87 -15.09 25.95
CA GLU A 192 -3.36 -15.66 27.21
C GLU A 192 -1.83 -15.62 27.29
N MET A 193 -1.14 -15.90 26.17
CA MET A 193 0.33 -15.77 26.11
C MET A 193 0.80 -14.35 26.41
N LEU A 194 0.19 -13.34 25.80
CA LEU A 194 0.58 -11.94 25.98
C LEU A 194 0.19 -11.41 27.37
N LYS A 195 -0.95 -11.84 27.91
CA LYS A 195 -1.38 -11.50 29.26
C LYS A 195 -0.37 -11.98 30.30
N GLN A 196 0.08 -13.24 30.20
CA GLN A 196 1.12 -13.78 31.08
C GLN A 196 2.44 -13.01 30.94
N ALA A 197 2.88 -12.73 29.71
CA ALA A 197 4.09 -11.96 29.46
C ALA A 197 4.03 -10.55 30.09
N LYS A 198 2.87 -9.89 30.05
CA LYS A 198 2.66 -8.57 30.68
C LYS A 198 2.62 -8.63 32.21
N GLN A 199 2.20 -9.74 32.80
CA GLN A 199 2.21 -9.93 34.25
C GLN A 199 3.61 -10.23 34.80
N ASN A 200 4.43 -10.94 34.03
CA ASN A 200 5.81 -11.29 34.42
C ASN A 200 6.82 -10.14 34.25
N ASN A 201 6.48 -9.10 33.47
CA ASN A 201 7.31 -7.92 33.22
C ASN A 201 6.90 -6.68 34.04
N LYS A 202 6.02 -6.84 35.04
CA LYS A 202 5.67 -5.82 36.03
C LYS A 202 6.37 -6.10 37.34
#